data_AF-A0A9E2MIE7-F1
#
_entry.id   AF-A0A9E2MIE7-F1
#
_cell.length_a   1.000
_cell.length_b   1.000
_cell.length_c   1.000
_cell.angle_alpha   90.00
_cell.angle_beta   90.00
_cell.angle_gamma   90.00
#
_symmetry.space_group_name_H-M   'P 1'
#
loop_
_entity.id
_entity.type
_entity.pdbx_description
1 polymer ?
#
loop_
_entity_poly.entity_id
_entity_poly.type
_entity_poly.pdbx_seq_one_letter_code
_entity_poly.pdbx_strand_id
1 'polypeptide(L)'
;MKETDKLRVLIPHWIEHNQEHANEFLDWAWRVDQTDEAADAIADVRAAAESMKAVNTCLQAALEKLGGPLEYDHGHDHGHDHDHDHDHDHEKTHDHTHHHHPGHE
;
A
#
# COMPACT_ATOMS: atom_id res chain seq x y z
N MET A 1 22.45 14.39 5.50
CA MET A 1 21.73 13.52 6.46
C MET A 1 22.75 12.61 7.14
N LYS A 2 22.72 12.48 8.47
CA LYS A 2 23.57 11.49 9.18
C LYS A 2 22.96 10.09 9.05
N GLU A 3 23.74 9.05 9.19
CA GLU A 3 23.22 7.66 9.15
C GLU A 3 22.17 7.40 10.22
N THR A 4 22.33 8.02 11.40
CA THR A 4 21.33 8.00 12.49
C THR A 4 20.02 8.67 12.10
N ASP A 5 20.06 9.75 11.31
CA ASP A 5 18.86 10.41 10.81
C ASP A 5 18.14 9.49 9.82
N LYS A 6 18.89 8.81 8.95
CA LYS A 6 18.33 7.82 8.01
C LYS A 6 17.62 6.68 8.75
N LEU A 7 18.17 6.19 9.86
CA LEU A 7 17.51 5.19 10.71
C LEU A 7 16.18 5.70 11.28
N ARG A 8 16.11 6.96 11.72
CA ARG A 8 14.88 7.56 12.26
C ARG A 8 13.76 7.67 11.21
N VAL A 9 14.11 7.69 9.92
CA VAL A 9 13.16 7.63 8.80
C VAL A 9 12.74 6.21 8.49
N LEU A 10 13.71 5.28 8.42
CA LEU A 10 13.44 3.91 7.97
C LEU A 10 12.73 3.06 9.03
N ILE A 11 13.00 3.29 10.32
CA ILE A 11 12.42 2.48 11.40
C ILE A 11 10.87 2.49 11.37
N PRO A 12 10.18 3.64 11.29
CA PRO A 12 8.72 3.66 11.14
C PRO A 12 8.22 2.83 9.96
N HIS A 13 8.84 2.96 8.78
CA HIS A 13 8.47 2.20 7.59
C HIS A 13 8.67 0.69 7.76
N TRP A 14 9.76 0.27 8.41
CA TRP A 14 9.97 -1.15 8.70
C TRP A 14 8.96 -1.70 9.71
N ILE A 15 8.58 -0.91 10.72
CA ILE A 15 7.55 -1.32 11.69
C ILE A 15 6.21 -1.56 10.98
N GLU A 16 5.80 -0.63 10.11
CA GLU A 16 4.58 -0.75 9.30
C GLU A 16 4.62 -2.02 8.43
N HIS A 17 5.68 -2.21 7.65
CA HIS A 17 5.83 -3.38 6.79
C HIS A 17 5.86 -4.70 7.56
N ASN A 18 6.51 -4.71 8.73
CA ASN A 18 6.53 -5.88 9.60
C ASN A 18 5.14 -6.23 10.15
N GLN A 19 4.28 -5.23 10.41
CA GLN A 19 2.90 -5.45 10.83
C GLN A 19 2.08 -6.06 9.70
N GLU A 20 2.23 -5.58 8.45
CA GLU A 20 1.59 -6.16 7.27
C GLU A 20 1.93 -7.65 7.12
N HIS A 21 3.22 -8.00 7.21
CA HIS A 21 3.67 -9.39 7.16
C HIS A 21 3.12 -10.23 8.31
N ALA A 22 3.16 -9.73 9.55
CA ALA A 22 2.61 -10.47 10.69
C ALA A 22 1.11 -10.75 10.51
N ASN A 23 0.34 -9.79 10.00
CA ASN A 23 -1.09 -9.96 9.73
C ASN A 23 -1.33 -10.98 8.61
N GLU A 24 -0.56 -10.92 7.52
CA GLU A 24 -0.67 -11.89 6.42
C GLU A 24 -0.36 -13.32 6.89
N PHE A 25 0.65 -13.50 7.74
CA PHE A 25 0.98 -14.81 8.31
C PHE A 25 -0.19 -15.37 9.13
N LEU A 26 -0.82 -14.53 9.95
CA LEU A 26 -1.97 -14.92 10.78
C LEU A 26 -3.21 -15.24 9.94
N ASP A 27 -3.46 -14.47 8.87
CA ASP A 27 -4.57 -14.73 7.94
C ASP A 27 -4.44 -16.09 7.26
N TRP A 28 -3.24 -16.45 6.80
CA TRP A 28 -2.98 -17.76 6.21
C TRP A 28 -3.03 -18.88 7.26
N ALA A 29 -2.44 -18.67 8.43
CA ALA A 29 -2.53 -19.61 9.54
C ALA A 29 -4.00 -19.93 9.87
N TRP A 30 -4.86 -18.91 9.94
CA TRP A 30 -6.30 -19.09 10.19
C TRP A 30 -7.01 -19.87 9.09
N ARG A 31 -6.68 -19.64 7.81
CA ARG A 31 -7.30 -20.38 6.69
C ARG A 31 -6.98 -21.87 6.72
N VAL A 32 -5.76 -22.25 7.08
CA VAL A 32 -5.30 -23.65 7.12
C VAL A 32 -5.72 -24.35 8.42
N ASP A 33 -5.84 -23.62 9.54
CA ASP A 33 -6.30 -24.17 10.84
C ASP A 33 -7.72 -24.76 10.79
N GLN A 34 -8.46 -24.51 9.70
CA GLN A 34 -9.79 -25.09 9.48
C GLN A 34 -9.75 -26.54 8.95
N THR A 35 -8.57 -27.09 8.61
CA THR A 35 -8.46 -28.41 7.98
C THR A 35 -7.76 -29.48 8.82
N ASP A 36 -7.23 -29.16 10.01
CA ASP A 36 -6.47 -30.06 10.91
C ASP A 36 -5.22 -30.75 10.29
N GLU A 37 -4.87 -30.45 9.02
CA GLU A 37 -3.83 -31.16 8.27
C GLU A 37 -2.40 -30.64 8.51
N ALA A 38 -2.23 -29.53 9.25
CA ALA A 38 -0.93 -28.86 9.37
C ALA A 38 -0.69 -28.14 10.70
N ALA A 39 -1.23 -28.67 11.82
CA ALA A 39 -1.20 -28.01 13.12
C ALA A 39 0.19 -27.52 13.56
N ASP A 40 1.23 -28.35 13.42
CA ASP A 40 2.60 -27.97 13.80
C ASP A 40 3.15 -26.83 12.92
N ALA A 41 2.93 -26.88 11.61
CA ALA A 41 3.37 -25.82 10.70
C ALA A 41 2.61 -24.51 10.94
N ILE A 42 1.31 -24.57 11.25
CA ILE A 42 0.50 -23.41 11.61
C ILE A 42 1.00 -22.78 12.91
N ALA A 43 1.39 -23.60 13.90
CA ALA A 43 1.98 -23.11 15.14
C ALA A 43 3.28 -22.34 14.88
N ASP A 44 4.14 -22.85 13.99
CA ASP A 44 5.38 -22.17 13.61
C ASP A 44 5.11 -20.84 12.86
N VAL A 45 4.12 -20.80 11.96
CA VAL A 45 3.71 -19.57 11.26
C VAL A 45 3.18 -18.52 12.26
N ARG A 46 2.38 -18.93 13.25
CA ARG A 46 1.91 -18.05 14.33
C ARG A 46 3.09 -17.53 15.17
N ALA A 47 4.07 -18.38 15.48
CA ALA A 47 5.27 -17.98 16.20
C ALA A 47 6.13 -16.99 15.41
N ALA A 48 6.17 -17.12 14.07
CA ALA A 48 6.84 -16.14 13.20
C ALA A 48 6.16 -14.77 13.28
N ALA A 49 4.82 -14.71 13.27
CA ALA A 49 4.07 -13.46 13.44
C ALA A 49 4.35 -12.79 14.80
N GLU A 50 4.44 -13.56 15.88
CA GLU A 50 4.82 -13.02 17.20
C GLU A 50 6.26 -12.52 17.24
N SER A 51 7.18 -13.21 16.55
CA SER A 51 8.56 -12.76 16.42
C SER A 51 8.66 -11.41 15.70
N MET A 52 7.83 -11.16 14.69
CA MET A 52 7.75 -9.86 14.01
C MET A 52 7.29 -8.74 14.95
N LYS A 53 6.35 -9.01 15.86
CA LYS A 53 5.94 -8.05 16.90
C LYS A 53 7.09 -7.75 17.88
N ALA A 54 7.88 -8.76 18.24
CA ALA A 54 9.06 -8.57 19.07
C ALA A 54 10.14 -7.71 18.36
N VAL A 55 10.36 -7.93 17.06
CA VAL A 55 11.22 -7.08 16.24
C VAL A 55 10.73 -5.63 16.26
N ASN A 56 9.42 -5.40 16.07
CA ASN A 56 8.84 -4.06 16.13
C ASN A 56 9.05 -3.37 17.48
N THR A 57 8.98 -4.12 18.58
CA THR A 57 9.27 -3.60 19.92
C THR A 57 10.73 -3.14 20.05
N CYS A 58 11.68 -3.94 19.53
CA CYS A 58 13.09 -3.55 19.51
C CYS A 58 13.35 -2.33 18.62
N LEU A 59 12.70 -2.27 17.46
CA LEU A 59 12.78 -1.13 16.54
C LEU A 59 12.23 0.15 17.16
N GLN A 60 11.07 0.07 17.82
CA GLN A 60 10.49 1.20 18.55
C GLN A 60 11.44 1.71 19.65
N ALA A 61 12.02 0.82 20.45
CA ALA A 61 12.99 1.18 21.47
C ALA A 61 14.28 1.79 20.87
N ALA A 62 14.70 1.36 19.69
CA ALA A 62 15.81 1.98 18.97
C ALA A 62 15.47 3.40 18.51
N LEU A 63 14.25 3.61 18.00
CA LEU A 63 13.77 4.93 17.58
C LEU A 63 13.73 5.92 18.76
N GLU A 64 13.26 5.49 19.92
CA GLU A 64 13.25 6.29 21.15
C GLU A 64 14.67 6.72 21.56
N LYS A 65 15.64 5.79 21.53
CA LYS A 65 17.06 6.09 21.82
C LYS A 65 17.69 7.04 20.81
N LEU A 66 17.19 7.06 19.58
CA LEU A 66 17.62 7.98 18.52
C LEU A 66 16.92 9.36 18.58
N GLY A 67 16.04 9.58 19.56
CA GLY A 67 15.33 10.85 19.74
C GLY A 67 13.98 10.93 19.02
N GLY A 68 13.36 9.78 18.74
CA GLY A 68 12.04 9.68 18.12
C GLY A 68 12.06 9.80 16.59
N PRO A 69 10.89 9.70 15.92
CA PRO A 69 10.78 9.96 14.48
C PRO A 69 11.34 11.34 14.14
N LEU A 70 11.92 11.49 12.95
CA LEU A 70 12.10 12.82 12.38
C LEU A 70 10.76 13.25 11.82
N GLU A 71 10.23 14.38 12.30
CA GLU A 71 9.16 15.07 11.55
C GLU A 71 9.76 15.47 10.21
N TYR A 72 9.37 14.78 9.15
CA TYR A 72 9.58 15.29 7.82
C TYR A 72 8.65 16.49 7.70
N ASP A 73 9.24 17.67 7.69
CA ASP A 73 8.66 18.85 7.07
C ASP A 73 8.40 18.47 5.61
N HIS A 74 7.23 17.87 5.36
CA HIS A 74 6.69 17.75 4.02
C HIS A 74 6.31 19.15 3.59
N GLY A 75 7.33 19.91 3.19
CA GLY A 75 7.22 21.00 2.24
C GLY A 75 6.68 20.44 0.93
N HIS A 76 5.41 20.09 0.92
CA HIS A 76 4.60 19.94 -0.27
C HIS A 76 3.92 21.29 -0.53
N ASP A 77 4.77 22.28 -0.79
CA ASP A 77 4.39 23.43 -1.60
C ASP A 77 4.54 23.00 -3.06
N HIS A 78 3.47 22.45 -3.62
CA HIS A 78 3.19 22.53 -5.04
C HIS A 78 1.68 22.71 -5.18
N GLY A 79 1.22 23.91 -4.77
CA GLY A 79 0.04 24.49 -5.36
C GLY A 79 0.31 24.73 -6.84
N HIS A 80 0.03 23.74 -7.67
CA HIS A 80 -0.15 23.94 -9.10
C HIS A 80 -1.61 23.68 -9.42
N ASP A 81 -2.44 24.70 -9.14
CA ASP A 81 -3.69 24.90 -9.83
C ASP A 81 -3.36 25.12 -11.31
N HIS A 82 -3.44 24.04 -12.08
CA HIS A 82 -3.53 24.12 -13.52
C HIS A 82 -4.99 23.87 -13.91
N ASP A 83 -5.80 24.92 -13.76
CA ASP A 83 -7.02 25.08 -14.54
C ASP A 83 -6.61 25.18 -16.01
N HIS A 84 -6.65 24.05 -16.70
CA HIS A 84 -6.65 24.01 -18.15
C HIS A 84 -8.07 23.78 -18.63
N ASP A 85 -8.83 24.88 -18.73
CA ASP A 85 -9.94 24.97 -19.67
C ASP A 85 -9.37 24.87 -21.08
N HIS A 86 -9.40 23.66 -21.64
CA HIS A 86 -9.24 23.45 -23.08
C HIS A 86 -10.61 23.27 -23.70
N ASP A 87 -11.22 24.41 -24.02
CA ASP A 87 -12.32 24.52 -24.97
C ASP A 87 -11.73 24.34 -26.39
N HIS A 88 -12.02 23.19 -27.02
CA HIS A 88 -11.77 22.97 -28.43
C HIS A 88 -13.08 22.56 -29.12
N ASP A 89 -13.83 23.57 -29.53
CA ASP A 89 -14.90 23.47 -30.52
C ASP A 89 -14.38 24.00 -31.87
N HIS A 90 -14.34 23.12 -32.88
CA HIS A 90 -14.37 23.33 -34.33
C HIS A 90 -14.06 21.96 -34.98
N GLU A 91 -14.77 21.40 -35.95
CA GLU A 91 -16.00 21.79 -36.62
C GLU A 91 -16.51 20.54 -37.38
N LYS A 92 -17.82 20.42 -37.56
CA LYS A 92 -18.48 19.29 -38.24
C LYS A 92 -18.13 19.19 -39.72
N THR A 93 -17.87 17.96 -40.20
CA THR A 93 -18.30 17.41 -41.51
C THR A 93 -18.18 15.87 -41.41
N HIS A 94 -19.05 14.96 -41.82
CA HIS A 94 -20.38 14.95 -42.42
C HIS A 94 -21.01 13.61 -42.03
N ASP A 95 -22.20 13.64 -41.42
CA ASP A 95 -23.15 12.51 -41.40
C ASP A 95 -23.81 12.43 -42.77
N HIS A 96 -23.76 11.26 -43.42
CA HIS A 96 -24.66 10.94 -44.51
C HIS A 96 -25.73 9.99 -44.01
N THR A 97 -26.89 10.57 -43.82
CA THR A 97 -28.08 9.90 -43.36
C THR A 97 -28.76 9.10 -44.48
N HIS A 98 -29.30 7.94 -44.09
CA HIS A 98 -30.68 7.47 -44.34
C HIS A 98 -31.05 6.57 -45.56
N HIS A 99 -31.94 5.61 -45.23
CA HIS A 99 -32.89 4.79 -46.02
C HIS A 99 -32.35 3.46 -46.58
N HIS A 100 -33.08 2.33 -46.69
CA HIS A 100 -34.36 1.79 -46.20
C HIS A 100 -34.42 0.30 -46.70
N HIS A 101 -35.26 -0.53 -46.07
CA HIS A 101 -35.69 -1.95 -46.29
C HIS A 101 -35.89 -2.42 -47.78
N PRO A 102 -36.17 -3.70 -48.16
CA PRO A 102 -36.60 -4.96 -47.45
C PRO A 102 -35.77 -6.23 -47.83
N GLY A 103 -35.86 -7.46 -47.28
CA GLY A 103 -36.96 -8.42 -47.08
C GLY A 103 -36.94 -9.53 -48.15
N HIS A 104 -37.18 -10.80 -47.75
CA HIS A 104 -37.44 -12.02 -48.59
C HIS A 104 -36.22 -12.62 -49.33
N GLU A 105 -35.92 -13.93 -49.37
CA GLU A 105 -36.61 -15.23 -49.15
C GLU A 105 -35.64 -16.28 -48.58
#